data_AF-R7N539-F1
#
_entry.id   AF-R7N539-F1
#
_cell.length_a   1.000
_cell.length_b   1.000
_cell.length_c   1.000
_cell.angle_alpha   90.00
_cell.angle_beta   90.00
_cell.angle_gamma   90.00
#
_symmetry.space_group_name_H-M   'P 1'
#
loop_
_entity.id
_entity.type
_entity.pdbx_description
1 polymer ?
#
loop_
_entity_poly.entity_id
_entity_poly.type
_entity_poly.pdbx_seq_one_letter_code
_entity_poly.pdbx_strand_id
1 'polypeptide(L)'
;MADEIAQVCQMEIEGTTMVIKGSVKVISWLAQAIKALLQNAAERKTEHGGEKHDMRDIWKLSKDGPPQVIQVDEKNLQTVLSAAAKQGLRWTRATDFDGCDGKVPICLPPQDMAMFSAIVQASLHKDISESQKILDSYNEEISELKEKLLHVDAGERNSVRTRIENLEQARDELMNILEEKKSMAENGGIMSFQDYLATAAGTEFEKDPEKAMAEFAKGVEMGPKVTAKECMQPIRSKAAMPDSEVRFYSPEMGVTVTRKFEVENDVVYSIYSFKTEKGELYEFSDKGMTKAEWNTQTLPQMLDKAGILLDTPCRMFDSEKSLQIYEKYYNNTPIASEEKLAESYELGFSSAEAQKNIISAIGDKMKELSSAGIDENKINISISAEQMIQRDGKISVQVGDSLFQFEGVIPKAKDDGMYTLELGKESMVTVKDRDGGEKQISAMRAQKVISSVQQGMTETPDIIFSSQRGAGKSSLLEAAQAGALPMKTNLPAKR
;
A
#
# COMPACT_ATOMS: atom_id res chain seq x y z
N MET A 1 2.75 -19.34 23.86
CA MET A 1 3.73 -18.67 22.99
C MET A 1 4.91 -19.62 22.86
N ALA A 2 5.05 -20.30 21.73
CA ALA A 2 6.18 -21.18 21.47
C ALA A 2 7.24 -20.36 20.71
N ASP A 3 8.46 -20.33 21.21
CA ASP A 3 9.60 -19.69 20.57
C ASP A 3 9.83 -20.32 19.18
N GLU A 4 9.80 -19.50 18.12
CA GLU A 4 10.19 -19.96 16.77
C GLU A 4 11.70 -20.28 16.77
N ILE A 5 12.04 -21.57 16.79
CA ILE A 5 13.43 -22.03 16.71
C ILE A 5 14.00 -21.63 15.34
N ALA A 6 15.04 -20.79 15.33
CA ALA A 6 15.78 -20.44 14.12
C ALA A 6 16.45 -21.70 13.53
N GLN A 7 16.10 -22.03 12.29
CA GLN A 7 16.67 -23.13 11.52
C GLN A 7 17.77 -22.60 10.60
N VAL A 8 18.73 -23.47 10.25
CA VAL A 8 19.70 -23.22 9.19
C VAL A 8 19.40 -24.22 8.08
N CYS A 9 19.09 -23.73 6.89
CA CYS A 9 18.80 -24.55 5.73
C CYS A 9 19.85 -24.30 4.64
N GLN A 10 20.46 -25.37 4.16
CA GLN A 10 21.27 -25.34 2.95
C GLN A 10 20.43 -25.89 1.79
N MET A 11 20.34 -25.13 0.70
CA MET A 11 19.55 -25.48 -0.47
C MET A 11 20.25 -25.06 -1.76
N GLU A 12 19.90 -25.71 -2.86
CA GLU A 12 20.31 -25.33 -4.21
C GLU A 12 19.11 -24.72 -4.93
N ILE A 13 19.23 -23.47 -5.36
CA ILE A 13 18.21 -22.75 -6.14
C ILE A 13 18.83 -22.38 -7.48
N GLU A 14 18.25 -22.82 -8.59
CA GLU A 14 18.71 -22.49 -9.96
C GLU A 14 20.21 -22.71 -10.19
N GLY A 15 20.76 -23.82 -9.67
CA GLY A 15 22.19 -24.16 -9.78
C GLY A 15 23.12 -23.38 -8.85
N THR A 16 22.55 -22.70 -7.85
CA THR A 16 23.27 -21.86 -6.88
C THR A 16 23.05 -22.38 -5.47
N THR A 17 24.14 -22.74 -4.76
CA THR A 17 24.08 -23.22 -3.38
C THR A 17 23.95 -22.06 -2.40
N MET A 18 23.01 -22.16 -1.47
CA MET A 18 22.68 -21.10 -0.51
C MET A 18 22.56 -21.66 0.91
N VAL A 19 22.92 -20.83 1.89
CA VAL A 19 22.70 -21.11 3.32
C VAL A 19 21.86 -19.98 3.91
N ILE A 20 20.64 -20.31 4.36
CA ILE A 20 19.68 -19.34 4.91
C ILE A 20 19.41 -19.70 6.36
N LYS A 21 19.37 -18.68 7.24
CA LYS A 21 19.04 -18.82 8.65
C LYS A 21 17.77 -18.04 8.99
N GLY A 22 16.79 -18.68 9.61
CA GLY A 22 15.53 -18.04 9.99
C GLY A 22 14.48 -19.04 10.47
N SER A 23 13.26 -18.58 10.75
CA SER A 23 12.13 -19.50 10.94
C SER A 23 11.73 -20.14 9.61
N VAL A 24 11.00 -21.25 9.66
CA VAL A 24 10.55 -21.96 8.44
C VAL A 24 9.82 -21.02 7.48
N LYS A 25 8.98 -20.12 8.01
CA LYS A 25 8.23 -19.15 7.21
C LYS A 25 9.16 -18.15 6.51
N VAL A 26 10.14 -17.62 7.24
CA VAL A 26 11.13 -16.67 6.69
C VAL A 26 12.01 -17.34 5.65
N ILE A 27 12.49 -18.57 5.90
CA ILE A 27 13.31 -19.33 4.95
C ILE A 27 12.51 -19.63 3.67
N SER A 28 11.25 -20.06 3.80
CA SER A 28 10.38 -20.33 2.64
C SER A 28 10.17 -19.08 1.79
N TRP A 29 9.90 -17.94 2.42
CA TRP A 29 9.72 -16.67 1.72
C TRP A 29 11.00 -16.21 1.02
N LEU A 30 12.14 -16.23 1.72
CA LEU A 30 13.44 -15.87 1.13
C LEU A 30 13.77 -16.76 -0.07
N ALA A 31 13.55 -18.07 0.02
CA ALA A 31 13.79 -19.00 -1.08
C ALA A 31 12.92 -18.68 -2.31
N GLN A 32 11.63 -18.37 -2.10
CA GLN A 32 10.72 -17.97 -3.18
C GLN A 32 11.14 -16.63 -3.81
N ALA A 33 11.47 -15.64 -2.99
CA ALA A 33 11.94 -14.33 -3.44
C ALA A 33 13.22 -14.45 -4.27
N ILE A 34 14.23 -15.17 -3.77
CA ILE A 34 15.48 -15.41 -4.48
C ILE A 34 15.23 -16.13 -5.80
N LYS A 35 14.43 -17.20 -5.78
CA LYS A 35 14.12 -17.96 -6.99
C LYS A 35 13.50 -17.06 -8.05
N ALA A 36 12.52 -16.24 -7.67
CA ALA A 36 11.87 -15.30 -8.58
C ALA A 36 12.85 -14.28 -9.17
N LEU A 37 13.77 -13.74 -8.35
CA LEU A 37 14.82 -12.84 -8.81
C LEU A 37 15.77 -13.54 -9.81
N LEU A 38 16.29 -14.72 -9.48
CA LEU A 38 17.19 -15.48 -10.36
C LEU A 38 16.53 -15.93 -11.67
N GLN A 39 15.21 -16.17 -11.66
CA GLN A 39 14.46 -16.57 -12.84
C GLN A 39 14.06 -15.39 -13.73
N ASN A 40 14.10 -14.16 -13.23
CA ASN A 40 13.64 -13.00 -13.97
C ASN A 40 14.56 -12.69 -15.17
N ALA A 41 14.06 -12.93 -16.37
CA ALA A 41 14.74 -12.60 -17.62
C ALA A 41 14.69 -11.09 -17.97
N ALA A 42 13.89 -10.29 -17.25
CA ALA A 42 13.77 -8.84 -17.45
C ALA A 42 14.86 -8.04 -16.73
N GLU A 43 15.78 -8.68 -16.00
CA GLU A 43 17.02 -8.06 -15.58
C GLU A 43 17.73 -7.51 -16.82
N ARG A 44 17.64 -6.19 -17.00
CA ARG A 44 18.16 -5.50 -18.17
C ARG A 44 19.67 -5.72 -18.20
N LYS A 45 20.15 -6.46 -19.19
CA LYS A 45 21.57 -6.39 -19.60
C LYS A 45 21.91 -4.91 -19.77
N THR A 46 22.76 -4.37 -18.91
CA THR A 46 23.14 -2.96 -18.98
C THR A 46 23.82 -2.72 -20.33
N GLU A 47 23.38 -1.72 -21.10
CA GLU A 47 23.86 -1.56 -22.48
C GLU A 47 25.29 -1.04 -22.57
N HIS A 48 25.91 -0.52 -21.50
CA HIS A 48 27.24 0.12 -21.53
C HIS A 48 28.18 -0.40 -20.42
N GLY A 49 29.50 -0.38 -20.70
CA GLY A 49 30.50 -1.40 -20.28
C GLY A 49 31.09 -1.38 -18.86
N GLY A 50 31.74 -2.51 -18.54
CA GLY A 50 32.32 -2.92 -17.26
C GLY A 50 31.68 -4.25 -16.83
N GLU A 51 32.43 -5.36 -16.91
CA GLU A 51 32.00 -6.78 -16.87
C GLU A 51 30.52 -7.02 -16.48
N LYS A 52 29.68 -7.19 -17.51
CA LYS A 52 28.21 -7.26 -17.38
C LYS A 52 27.82 -8.66 -16.93
N HIS A 53 27.50 -8.80 -15.66
CA HIS A 53 27.00 -10.05 -15.07
C HIS A 53 25.49 -9.94 -14.89
N ASP A 54 24.77 -11.04 -15.07
CA ASP A 54 23.38 -11.13 -14.59
C ASP A 54 23.37 -11.48 -13.09
N MET A 55 22.19 -11.47 -12.46
CA MET A 55 22.10 -11.79 -11.03
C MET A 55 22.58 -13.21 -10.71
N ARG A 56 22.47 -14.17 -11.64
CA ARG A 56 22.99 -15.54 -11.44
C ARG A 56 24.50 -15.55 -11.43
N ASP A 57 25.13 -14.81 -12.33
CA ASP A 57 26.58 -14.69 -12.42
C ASP A 57 27.15 -13.96 -11.19
N ILE A 58 26.50 -12.89 -10.74
CA ILE A 58 26.85 -12.23 -9.46
C ILE A 58 26.74 -13.21 -8.28
N TRP A 59 25.71 -14.06 -8.25
CA TRP A 59 25.58 -15.09 -7.23
C TRP A 59 26.71 -16.12 -7.26
N LYS A 60 27.07 -16.64 -8.43
CA LYS A 60 28.19 -17.58 -8.59
C LYS A 60 29.54 -16.98 -8.19
N LEU A 61 29.72 -15.69 -8.46
CA LEU A 61 30.91 -14.93 -8.07
C LEU A 61 30.99 -14.68 -6.56
N SER A 62 29.86 -14.75 -5.85
CA SER A 62 29.74 -14.53 -4.41
C SER A 62 29.98 -15.80 -3.60
N LYS A 63 30.94 -16.65 -4.00
CA LYS A 63 31.17 -18.02 -3.50
C LYS A 63 31.05 -18.25 -1.98
N ASP A 64 31.33 -17.24 -1.16
CA ASP A 64 31.37 -17.29 0.31
C ASP A 64 30.17 -16.61 1.01
N GLY A 65 29.12 -16.19 0.29
CA GLY A 65 27.92 -15.58 0.89
C GLY A 65 26.95 -14.96 -0.12
N PRO A 66 25.77 -14.47 0.31
CA PRO A 66 24.89 -13.75 -0.60
C PRO A 66 25.57 -12.48 -1.14
N PRO A 67 25.20 -12.01 -2.35
CA PRO A 67 25.69 -10.76 -2.88
C PRO A 67 25.36 -9.59 -1.94
N GLN A 68 26.07 -8.49 -2.10
CA GLN A 68 25.76 -7.24 -1.40
C GLN A 68 24.91 -6.35 -2.30
N VAL A 69 24.12 -5.47 -1.69
CA VAL A 69 23.33 -4.47 -2.42
C VAL A 69 23.79 -3.09 -2.01
N ILE A 70 23.94 -2.21 -2.99
CA ILE A 70 24.23 -0.80 -2.77
C ILE A 70 23.16 0.02 -3.50
N GLN A 71 22.59 1.01 -2.82
CA GLN A 71 21.66 1.95 -3.45
C GLN A 71 22.42 3.17 -3.97
N VAL A 72 22.16 3.55 -5.22
CA VAL A 72 22.82 4.68 -5.88
C VAL A 72 21.76 5.65 -6.39
N ASP A 73 21.85 6.92 -6.00
CA ASP A 73 20.98 7.99 -6.54
C ASP A 73 20.99 7.96 -8.07
N GLU A 74 19.82 7.99 -8.70
CA GLU A 74 19.66 7.85 -10.16
C GLU A 74 20.47 8.91 -10.92
N LYS A 75 20.45 10.17 -10.44
CA LYS A 75 21.24 11.28 -10.98
C LYS A 75 22.75 11.02 -11.03
N ASN A 76 23.27 10.20 -10.12
CA ASN A 76 24.69 9.89 -9.99
C ASN A 76 25.07 8.55 -10.64
N LEU A 77 24.07 7.76 -11.03
CA LEU A 77 24.23 6.39 -11.46
C LEU A 77 25.29 6.25 -12.56
N GLN A 78 25.20 7.06 -13.63
CA GLN A 78 26.15 6.97 -14.74
C GLN A 78 27.60 7.30 -14.33
N THR A 79 27.77 8.28 -13.44
CA THR A 79 29.08 8.66 -12.91
C THR A 79 29.69 7.52 -12.09
N VAL A 80 28.90 6.94 -11.19
CA VAL A 80 29.31 5.82 -10.34
C VAL A 80 29.63 4.58 -11.18
N LEU A 81 28.75 4.19 -12.09
CA LEU A 81 28.95 3.01 -12.95
C LEU A 81 30.17 3.16 -13.86
N SER A 82 30.40 4.37 -14.41
CA SER A 82 31.60 4.64 -15.21
C SER A 82 32.89 4.55 -14.40
N ALA A 83 32.87 5.00 -13.14
CA ALA A 83 34.02 4.86 -12.24
C ALA A 83 34.25 3.40 -11.85
N ALA A 84 33.18 2.65 -11.54
CA ALA A 84 33.24 1.22 -11.22
C ALA A 84 33.79 0.40 -12.40
N ALA A 85 33.35 0.69 -13.62
CA ALA A 85 33.83 0.04 -14.83
C ALA A 85 35.33 0.27 -15.09
N LYS A 86 35.83 1.48 -14.84
CA LYS A 86 37.28 1.79 -14.95
C LYS A 86 38.13 0.99 -13.96
N GLN A 87 37.55 0.63 -12.82
CA GLN A 87 38.19 -0.20 -11.81
C GLN A 87 37.97 -1.71 -12.05
N GLY A 88 37.27 -2.09 -13.12
CA GLY A 88 36.98 -3.50 -13.45
C GLY A 88 36.02 -4.17 -12.47
N LEU A 89 35.17 -3.41 -11.77
CA LEU A 89 34.22 -3.96 -10.79
C LEU A 89 33.04 -4.64 -11.48
N ARG A 90 32.50 -5.67 -10.82
CA ARG A 90 31.40 -6.51 -11.32
C ARG A 90 30.12 -6.15 -10.60
N TRP A 91 29.04 -5.99 -11.35
CA TRP A 91 27.77 -5.56 -10.81
C TRP A 91 26.62 -5.89 -11.77
N THR A 92 25.41 -5.95 -11.23
CA THR A 92 24.15 -5.94 -11.99
C THR A 92 23.15 -5.00 -11.31
N ARG A 93 22.18 -4.49 -12.08
CA ARG A 93 21.03 -3.81 -11.47
C ARG A 93 20.12 -4.87 -10.85
N ALA A 94 19.67 -4.62 -9.63
CA ALA A 94 18.71 -5.48 -8.97
C ALA A 94 17.27 -5.08 -9.37
N THR A 95 16.30 -5.81 -8.83
CA THR A 95 14.89 -5.40 -8.93
C THR A 95 14.67 -4.13 -8.12
N ASP A 96 13.83 -3.23 -8.59
CA ASP A 96 13.54 -2.02 -7.83
C ASP A 96 12.22 -2.17 -7.10
N PHE A 97 12.29 -2.33 -5.77
CA PHE A 97 11.12 -2.46 -4.92
C PHE A 97 10.47 -1.11 -4.60
N ASP A 98 11.13 0.00 -4.92
CA ASP A 98 10.57 1.35 -4.82
C ASP A 98 11.12 2.25 -5.94
N GLY A 99 10.64 2.02 -7.17
CA GLY A 99 11.09 2.76 -8.35
C GLY A 99 10.80 4.27 -8.35
N CYS A 100 10.20 4.81 -7.29
CA CYS A 100 9.92 6.24 -7.14
C CYS A 100 10.81 6.92 -6.08
N ASP A 101 11.67 6.19 -5.37
CA ASP A 101 12.56 6.76 -4.36
C ASP A 101 13.80 7.46 -4.97
N GLY A 102 13.97 7.36 -6.29
CA GLY A 102 15.08 7.97 -7.03
C GLY A 102 16.43 7.28 -6.81
N LYS A 103 16.42 6.05 -6.27
CA LYS A 103 17.62 5.23 -6.04
C LYS A 103 17.55 3.98 -6.89
N VAL A 104 18.71 3.57 -7.38
CA VAL A 104 18.84 2.35 -8.17
C VAL A 104 19.61 1.32 -7.35
N PRO A 105 19.01 0.16 -7.04
CA PRO A 105 19.70 -0.90 -6.32
C PRO A 105 20.66 -1.64 -7.26
N ILE A 106 21.90 -1.79 -6.81
CA ILE A 106 22.97 -2.48 -7.53
C ILE A 106 23.43 -3.68 -6.71
N CYS A 107 23.35 -4.87 -7.29
CA CYS A 107 23.88 -6.10 -6.72
C CYS A 107 25.34 -6.30 -7.15
N LEU A 108 26.20 -6.64 -6.20
CA LEU A 108 27.64 -6.83 -6.41
C LEU A 108 28.19 -7.98 -5.56
N PRO A 109 29.28 -8.65 -6.00
CA PRO A 109 29.87 -9.71 -5.20
C PRO A 109 30.67 -9.11 -4.02
N PRO A 110 30.74 -9.79 -2.86
CA PRO A 110 31.35 -9.23 -1.64
C PRO A 110 32.76 -8.66 -1.80
N GLN A 111 33.59 -9.25 -2.68
CA GLN A 111 34.96 -8.80 -2.93
C GLN A 111 35.09 -7.42 -3.60
N ASP A 112 34.05 -6.96 -4.31
CA ASP A 112 34.08 -5.65 -5.02
C ASP A 112 33.51 -4.52 -4.15
N MET A 113 32.93 -4.87 -3.00
CA MET A 113 32.15 -3.98 -2.13
C MET A 113 32.96 -2.77 -1.65
N ALA A 114 34.18 -2.97 -1.16
CA ALA A 114 34.97 -1.88 -0.58
C ALA A 114 35.30 -0.78 -1.61
N MET A 115 35.64 -1.17 -2.85
CA MET A 115 35.95 -0.21 -3.91
C MET A 115 34.67 0.48 -4.42
N PHE A 116 33.58 -0.28 -4.57
CA PHE A 116 32.30 0.29 -5.02
C PHE A 116 31.75 1.31 -4.01
N SER A 117 31.82 0.98 -2.73
CA SER A 117 31.45 1.86 -1.61
C SER A 117 32.23 3.18 -1.65
N ALA A 118 33.56 3.12 -1.82
CA ALA A 118 34.38 4.33 -1.91
C ALA A 118 33.97 5.25 -3.09
N ILE A 119 33.58 4.66 -4.22
CA ILE A 119 33.08 5.41 -5.39
C ILE A 119 31.74 6.10 -5.06
N VAL A 120 30.82 5.39 -4.43
CA VAL A 120 29.50 5.94 -4.04
C VAL A 120 29.66 7.04 -2.98
N GLN A 121 30.49 6.81 -1.95
CA GLN A 121 30.80 7.80 -0.91
C GLN A 121 31.37 9.10 -1.50
N ALA A 122 32.27 9.00 -2.48
CA ALA A 122 32.82 10.19 -3.15
C ALA A 122 31.73 11.00 -3.87
N SER A 123 30.76 10.32 -4.50
CA SER A 123 29.61 10.98 -5.13
C SER A 123 28.68 11.63 -4.09
N LEU A 124 28.36 10.91 -3.01
CA LEU A 124 27.49 11.41 -1.93
C LEU A 124 28.09 12.62 -1.22
N HIS A 125 29.39 12.64 -0.93
CA HIS A 125 30.04 13.78 -0.28
C HIS A 125 29.95 15.06 -1.11
N LYS A 126 30.04 14.95 -2.45
CA LYS A 126 29.85 16.10 -3.33
C LYS A 126 28.43 16.65 -3.21
N ASP A 127 27.43 15.77 -3.28
CA ASP A 127 26.02 16.14 -3.17
C ASP A 127 25.65 16.74 -1.80
N ILE A 128 26.20 16.18 -0.72
CA ILE A 128 26.02 16.69 0.64
C ILE A 128 26.56 18.12 0.73
N SER A 129 27.75 18.38 0.16
CA SER A 129 28.34 19.72 0.16
C SER A 129 27.50 20.73 -0.63
N GLU A 130 26.97 20.34 -1.79
CA GLU A 130 26.09 21.20 -2.60
C GLU A 130 24.76 21.48 -1.88
N SER A 131 24.16 20.46 -1.30
CA SER A 131 22.89 20.56 -0.56
C SER A 131 23.02 21.41 0.71
N GLN A 132 24.16 21.35 1.41
CA GLN A 132 24.41 22.18 2.58
C GLN A 132 24.40 23.68 2.23
N LYS A 133 24.97 24.07 1.08
CA LYS A 133 24.94 25.47 0.61
C LYS A 133 23.52 25.97 0.36
N ILE A 134 22.65 25.11 -0.17
CA ILE A 134 21.24 25.44 -0.40
C ILE A 134 20.52 25.63 0.95
N LEU A 135 20.81 24.77 1.93
CA LEU A 135 20.25 24.89 3.28
C LEU A 135 20.66 26.20 3.97
N ASP A 136 21.93 26.61 3.80
CA ASP A 136 22.42 27.88 4.32
C ASP A 136 21.70 29.07 3.64
N SER A 137 21.48 29.00 2.33
CA SER A 137 20.72 30.00 1.57
C SER A 137 19.27 30.13 2.06
N TYR A 138 18.58 29.02 2.36
CA TYR A 138 17.23 29.09 2.92
C TYR A 138 17.23 29.76 4.30
N ASN A 139 18.21 29.46 5.16
CA ASN A 139 18.29 30.08 6.48
C ASN A 139 18.50 31.60 6.40
N GLU A 140 19.35 32.06 5.48
CA GLU A 140 19.58 33.47 5.23
C GLU A 140 18.28 34.16 4.77
N GLU A 141 17.60 33.62 3.75
CA GLU A 141 16.36 34.20 3.23
C GLU A 141 15.23 34.22 4.28
N ILE A 142 15.07 33.13 5.05
CA ILE A 142 14.09 33.06 6.15
C ILE A 142 14.38 34.16 7.19
N SER A 143 15.65 34.39 7.54
CA SER A 143 16.04 35.43 8.50
C SER A 143 15.68 36.82 7.99
N GLU A 144 16.05 37.14 6.74
CA GLU A 144 15.72 38.42 6.13
C GLU A 144 14.21 38.67 6.05
N LEU A 145 13.43 37.65 5.67
CA LEU A 145 11.98 37.77 5.56
C LEU A 145 11.32 37.94 6.94
N LYS A 146 11.84 37.28 7.98
CA LYS A 146 11.37 37.48 9.37
C LYS A 146 11.64 38.90 9.85
N GLU A 147 12.79 39.49 9.51
CA GLU A 147 13.07 40.90 9.79
C GLU A 147 12.13 41.83 9.01
N LYS A 148 11.94 41.60 7.71
CA LYS A 148 11.01 42.37 6.86
C LYS A 148 9.58 42.32 7.40
N LEU A 149 9.13 41.19 7.95
CA LEU A 149 7.79 41.01 8.50
C LEU A 149 7.47 41.99 9.65
N LEU A 150 8.48 42.47 10.38
CA LEU A 150 8.33 43.47 11.46
C LEU A 150 7.94 44.86 10.93
N HIS A 151 8.24 45.14 9.67
CA HIS A 151 8.10 46.46 9.05
C HIS A 151 7.11 46.50 7.88
N VAL A 152 6.51 45.35 7.52
CA VAL A 152 5.56 45.22 6.41
C VAL A 152 4.15 45.66 6.78
N ASP A 153 3.48 46.30 5.80
CA ASP A 153 2.09 46.73 5.87
C ASP A 153 1.11 45.55 6.03
N ALA A 154 -0.06 45.82 6.61
CA ALA A 154 -1.05 44.78 6.92
C ALA A 154 -1.52 43.97 5.69
N GLY A 155 -1.48 44.55 4.49
CA GLY A 155 -1.89 43.89 3.25
C GLY A 155 -0.91 42.83 2.73
N GLU A 156 0.39 43.00 2.98
CA GLU A 156 1.46 42.09 2.50
C GLU A 156 1.94 41.11 3.58
N ARG A 157 1.51 41.31 4.82
CA ARG A 157 1.94 40.49 5.97
C ARG A 157 1.62 39.00 5.77
N ASN A 158 0.46 38.68 5.20
CA ASN A 158 0.07 37.29 4.96
C ASN A 158 0.91 36.63 3.87
N SER A 159 1.20 37.31 2.76
CA SER A 159 2.03 36.74 1.69
C SER A 159 3.48 36.51 2.15
N VAL A 160 4.04 37.43 2.94
CA VAL A 160 5.38 37.25 3.53
C VAL A 160 5.38 36.07 4.51
N ARG A 161 4.35 35.92 5.34
CA ARG A 161 4.22 34.79 6.27
C ARG A 161 4.13 33.46 5.53
N THR A 162 3.27 33.35 4.52
CA THR A 162 3.16 32.14 3.70
C THR A 162 4.47 31.79 3.00
N ARG A 163 5.23 32.80 2.55
CA ARG A 163 6.56 32.59 1.98
C ARG A 163 7.54 32.03 3.01
N ILE A 164 7.58 32.58 4.22
CA ILE A 164 8.42 32.08 5.31
C ILE A 164 8.09 30.62 5.62
N GLU A 165 6.79 30.29 5.80
CA GLU A 165 6.37 28.93 6.14
C GLU A 165 6.71 27.92 5.02
N ASN A 166 6.60 28.33 3.75
CA ASN A 166 7.00 27.49 2.61
C ASN A 166 8.52 27.28 2.51
N LEU A 167 9.33 28.30 2.83
CA LEU A 167 10.79 28.17 2.89
C LEU A 167 11.22 27.29 4.07
N GLU A 168 10.57 27.43 5.22
CA GLU A 168 10.82 26.57 6.39
C GLU A 168 10.51 25.10 6.04
N GLN A 169 9.40 24.84 5.35
CA GLN A 169 9.10 23.51 4.84
C GLN A 169 10.16 23.01 3.85
N ALA A 170 10.60 23.83 2.88
CA ALA A 170 11.65 23.45 1.92
C ALA A 170 12.97 23.12 2.62
N ARG A 171 13.34 23.91 3.63
CA ARG A 171 14.52 23.68 4.46
C ARG A 171 14.40 22.36 5.22
N ASP A 172 13.28 22.11 5.87
CA ASP A 172 13.08 20.91 6.69
C ASP A 172 13.07 19.64 5.82
N GLU A 173 12.43 19.68 4.64
CA GLU A 173 12.49 18.60 3.65
C GLU A 173 13.91 18.34 3.16
N LEU A 174 14.68 19.39 2.82
CA LEU A 174 16.07 19.25 2.42
C LEU A 174 16.94 18.70 3.56
N MET A 175 16.69 19.12 4.80
CA MET A 175 17.41 18.64 5.97
C MET A 175 17.20 17.14 6.19
N ASN A 176 15.97 16.64 6.05
CA ASN A 176 15.67 15.22 6.16
C ASN A 176 16.40 14.41 5.06
N ILE A 177 16.35 14.87 3.81
CA ILE A 177 17.07 14.23 2.68
C ILE A 177 18.59 14.25 2.93
N LEU A 178 19.12 15.33 3.50
CA LEU A 178 20.53 15.46 3.84
C LEU A 178 20.95 14.49 4.95
N GLU A 179 20.12 14.30 5.96
CA GLU A 179 20.37 13.36 7.06
C GLU A 179 20.44 11.91 6.53
N GLU A 180 19.49 11.55 5.67
CA GLU A 180 19.51 10.25 4.99
C GLU A 180 20.77 10.06 4.15
N LYS A 181 21.15 11.06 3.33
CA LYS A 181 22.37 11.01 2.51
C LYS A 181 23.64 10.91 3.35
N LYS A 182 23.71 11.61 4.48
CA LYS A 182 24.84 11.52 5.42
C LYS A 182 24.91 10.11 6.02
N SER A 183 23.79 9.54 6.45
CA SER A 183 23.73 8.17 6.95
C SER A 183 24.18 7.15 5.88
N MET A 184 23.72 7.33 4.63
CA MET A 184 24.19 6.52 3.50
C MET A 184 25.69 6.73 3.22
N ALA A 185 26.22 7.95 3.35
CA ALA A 185 27.66 8.18 3.15
C ALA A 185 28.50 7.49 4.23
N GLU A 186 28.03 7.43 5.48
CA GLU A 186 28.74 6.78 6.59
C GLU A 186 28.91 5.26 6.38
N ASN A 187 27.88 4.57 5.88
CA ASN A 187 27.93 3.13 5.59
C ASN A 187 28.27 2.81 4.12
N GLY A 188 28.40 3.83 3.27
CA GLY A 188 28.64 3.72 1.84
C GLY A 188 27.45 3.25 1.01
N GLY A 189 26.23 3.37 1.54
CA GLY A 189 24.97 2.97 0.87
C GLY A 189 24.76 1.46 0.81
N ILE A 190 25.59 0.70 1.54
CA ILE A 190 25.61 -0.77 1.50
C ILE A 190 24.56 -1.33 2.45
N MET A 191 23.88 -2.37 1.99
CA MET A 191 23.02 -3.22 2.81
C MET A 191 23.23 -4.69 2.47
N SER A 192 22.89 -5.56 3.43
CA SER A 192 22.88 -6.99 3.17
C SER A 192 21.75 -7.33 2.18
N PHE A 193 21.90 -8.44 1.46
CA PHE A 193 20.83 -8.91 0.56
C PHE A 193 19.51 -9.16 1.29
N GLN A 194 19.57 -9.58 2.56
CA GLN A 194 18.37 -9.80 3.36
C GLN A 194 17.67 -8.48 3.71
N ASP A 195 18.42 -7.45 4.08
CA ASP A 195 17.86 -6.12 4.36
C ASP A 195 17.25 -5.52 3.10
N TYR A 196 17.90 -5.72 1.95
CA TYR A 196 17.35 -5.33 0.65
C TYR A 196 16.03 -6.05 0.34
N LEU A 197 15.94 -7.38 0.56
CA LEU A 197 14.65 -8.07 0.38
C LEU A 197 13.59 -7.56 1.37
N ALA A 198 13.98 -7.17 2.57
CA ALA A 198 13.06 -6.60 3.55
C ALA A 198 12.46 -5.25 3.12
N THR A 199 13.08 -4.52 2.18
CA THR A 199 12.48 -3.29 1.63
C THR A 199 11.26 -3.57 0.74
N ALA A 200 11.06 -4.81 0.29
CA ALA A 200 9.86 -5.22 -0.43
C ALA A 200 8.60 -5.31 0.46
N ALA A 201 8.69 -5.04 1.76
CA ALA A 201 7.55 -5.06 2.67
C ALA A 201 6.41 -4.15 2.17
N GLY A 202 5.19 -4.67 2.14
CA GLY A 202 3.99 -3.98 1.64
C GLY A 202 3.84 -3.96 0.12
N THR A 203 4.77 -4.55 -0.64
CA THR A 203 4.69 -4.66 -2.10
C THR A 203 3.93 -5.94 -2.53
N GLU A 204 3.60 -6.07 -3.81
CA GLU A 204 3.06 -7.33 -4.34
C GLU A 204 4.13 -8.43 -4.40
N PHE A 205 5.42 -8.06 -4.44
CA PHE A 205 6.53 -9.01 -4.39
C PHE A 205 6.61 -9.73 -3.04
N GLU A 206 6.31 -9.06 -1.92
CA GLU A 206 6.25 -9.74 -0.61
C GLU A 206 5.20 -10.85 -0.59
N LYS A 207 4.06 -10.63 -1.25
CA LYS A 207 2.92 -11.56 -1.26
C LYS A 207 3.11 -12.72 -2.23
N ASP A 208 3.53 -12.41 -3.46
CA ASP A 208 3.74 -13.37 -4.53
C ASP A 208 4.90 -12.92 -5.43
N PRO A 209 6.14 -13.35 -5.11
CA PRO A 209 7.32 -12.98 -5.88
C PRO A 209 7.24 -13.37 -7.36
N GLU A 210 6.75 -14.57 -7.68
CA GLU A 210 6.73 -15.06 -9.07
C GLU A 210 5.76 -14.24 -9.93
N LYS A 211 4.55 -13.99 -9.42
CA LYS A 211 3.57 -13.14 -10.09
C LYS A 211 4.08 -11.71 -10.25
N ALA A 212 4.63 -11.14 -9.18
CA ALA A 212 5.17 -9.77 -9.22
C ALA A 212 6.29 -9.66 -10.27
N MET A 213 7.25 -10.58 -10.29
CA MET A 213 8.33 -10.57 -11.29
C MET A 213 7.81 -10.72 -12.73
N ALA A 214 6.76 -11.53 -12.94
CA ALA A 214 6.14 -11.69 -14.25
C ALA A 214 5.44 -10.40 -14.73
N GLU A 215 4.84 -9.63 -13.83
CA GLU A 215 4.26 -8.32 -14.12
C GLU A 215 5.32 -7.25 -14.32
N PHE A 216 6.38 -7.25 -13.51
CA PHE A 216 7.52 -6.35 -13.66
C PHE A 216 8.25 -6.54 -14.97
N ALA A 217 8.40 -7.79 -15.44
CA ALA A 217 8.93 -8.09 -16.77
C ALA A 217 8.10 -7.45 -17.91
N LYS A 218 6.84 -7.15 -17.64
CA LYS A 218 5.93 -6.47 -18.55
C LYS A 218 5.88 -4.94 -18.34
N GLY A 219 6.64 -4.43 -17.37
CA GLY A 219 6.83 -3.00 -17.08
C GLY A 219 6.01 -2.44 -15.90
N VAL A 220 5.42 -3.31 -15.07
CA VAL A 220 4.71 -2.90 -13.84
C VAL A 220 5.73 -2.60 -12.74
N GLU A 221 5.68 -1.41 -12.15
CA GLU A 221 6.56 -1.03 -11.03
C GLU A 221 6.18 -1.76 -9.73
N MET A 222 7.19 -2.17 -8.94
CA MET A 222 6.99 -2.96 -7.71
C MET A 222 6.90 -2.14 -6.43
N GLY A 223 6.76 -0.81 -6.53
CA GLY A 223 6.70 0.12 -5.40
C GLY A 223 5.73 -0.28 -4.27
N PRO A 224 5.93 0.16 -3.02
CA PRO A 224 4.88 0.08 -2.02
C PRO A 224 3.66 0.92 -2.44
N LYS A 225 2.47 0.55 -1.98
CA LYS A 225 1.29 1.41 -2.09
C LYS A 225 1.31 2.40 -0.94
N VAL A 226 1.14 3.67 -1.26
CA VAL A 226 1.00 4.77 -0.28
C VAL A 226 -0.44 5.27 -0.28
N THR A 227 -0.86 6.01 0.73
CA THR A 227 -2.22 6.57 0.74
C THR A 227 -2.35 7.73 -0.25
N ALA A 228 -3.57 7.96 -0.76
CA ALA A 228 -3.87 9.14 -1.58
C ALA A 228 -3.48 10.45 -0.88
N LYS A 229 -3.71 10.54 0.44
CA LYS A 229 -3.27 11.68 1.26
C LYS A 229 -1.77 11.94 1.18
N GLU A 230 -0.96 10.90 1.30
CA GLU A 230 0.51 11.01 1.27
C GLU A 230 1.01 11.43 -0.12
N CYS A 231 0.44 10.85 -1.18
CA CYS A 231 0.77 11.18 -2.58
C CYS A 231 0.57 12.66 -2.92
N MET A 232 -0.45 13.27 -2.32
CA MET A 232 -0.96 14.59 -2.66
C MET A 232 -0.48 15.67 -1.68
N GLN A 233 0.56 15.38 -0.88
CA GLN A 233 1.17 16.39 -0.02
C GLN A 233 2.03 17.37 -0.84
N PRO A 234 1.95 18.69 -0.56
CA PRO A 234 2.87 19.68 -1.09
C PRO A 234 4.31 19.32 -0.76
N ILE A 235 5.20 19.45 -1.75
CA ILE A 235 6.64 19.46 -1.55
C ILE A 235 7.13 20.87 -1.84
N ARG A 236 8.15 21.33 -1.11
CA ARG A 236 8.69 22.69 -1.23
C ARG A 236 10.17 22.69 -1.59
N SER A 237 10.90 21.63 -1.25
CA SER A 237 12.30 21.46 -1.62
C SER A 237 12.47 20.92 -3.04
N LYS A 238 13.33 21.57 -3.84
CA LYS A 238 13.74 21.04 -5.17
C LYS A 238 14.38 19.66 -5.08
N ALA A 239 15.04 19.34 -3.96
CA ALA A 239 15.68 18.04 -3.79
C ALA A 239 14.68 16.88 -3.66
N ALA A 240 13.40 17.17 -3.36
CA ALA A 240 12.32 16.19 -3.31
C ALA A 240 11.53 16.10 -4.63
N MET A 241 11.85 16.96 -5.61
CA MET A 241 11.20 16.98 -6.91
C MET A 241 11.81 15.91 -7.82
N PRO A 242 10.99 15.13 -8.55
CA PRO A 242 11.51 14.18 -9.53
C PRO A 242 12.17 14.92 -10.71
N ASP A 243 13.20 14.33 -11.30
CA ASP A 243 13.91 14.90 -12.46
C ASP A 243 13.00 15.09 -13.69
N SER A 244 11.91 14.32 -13.80
CA SER A 244 10.90 14.44 -14.85
C SER A 244 10.00 15.67 -14.71
N GLU A 245 10.04 16.35 -13.54
CA GLU A 245 9.13 17.44 -13.15
C GLU A 245 7.64 17.06 -13.18
N VAL A 246 7.32 15.77 -13.30
CA VAL A 246 5.96 15.25 -13.36
C VAL A 246 5.86 13.91 -12.65
N ARG A 247 4.78 13.71 -11.88
CA ARG A 247 4.38 12.42 -11.33
C ARG A 247 2.97 12.05 -11.75
N PHE A 248 2.75 10.75 -11.86
CA PHE A 248 1.45 10.16 -12.12
C PHE A 248 1.03 9.31 -10.94
N TYR A 249 -0.25 9.30 -10.64
CA TYR A 249 -0.82 8.55 -9.55
C TYR A 249 -2.03 7.75 -10.02
N SER A 250 -2.09 6.50 -9.58
CA SER A 250 -3.25 5.63 -9.75
C SER A 250 -3.77 5.19 -8.37
N PRO A 251 -4.69 5.95 -7.78
CA PRO A 251 -5.60 5.44 -6.76
C PRO A 251 -6.31 4.19 -7.28
N GLU A 252 -6.51 3.16 -6.46
CA GLU A 252 -7.22 1.91 -6.83
C GLU A 252 -8.74 2.11 -6.99
N MET A 253 -9.14 3.20 -7.64
CA MET A 253 -10.52 3.62 -7.89
C MET A 253 -10.73 4.08 -9.34
N GLY A 254 -9.80 3.75 -10.26
CA GLY A 254 -9.95 4.04 -11.69
C GLY A 254 -9.73 5.51 -12.09
N VAL A 255 -9.17 6.33 -11.19
CA VAL A 255 -8.83 7.73 -11.46
C VAL A 255 -7.34 7.84 -11.70
N THR A 256 -6.93 8.64 -12.67
CA THR A 256 -5.54 9.03 -12.86
C THR A 256 -5.33 10.47 -12.39
N VAL A 257 -4.34 10.70 -11.54
CA VAL A 257 -3.92 12.05 -11.16
C VAL A 257 -2.54 12.32 -11.75
N THR A 258 -2.41 13.40 -12.51
CA THR A 258 -1.12 13.93 -12.97
C THR A 258 -0.74 15.08 -12.07
N ARG A 259 0.49 15.11 -11.58
CA ARG A 259 1.05 16.21 -10.81
C ARG A 259 2.25 16.77 -11.54
N LYS A 260 2.19 18.05 -11.86
CA LYS A 260 3.31 18.80 -12.41
C LYS A 260 3.94 19.63 -11.30
N PHE A 261 5.26 19.76 -11.35
CA PHE A 261 6.02 20.55 -10.40
C PHE A 261 6.49 21.84 -11.06
N GLU A 262 6.34 22.96 -10.37
CA GLU A 262 6.83 24.27 -10.81
C GLU A 262 7.72 24.87 -9.72
N VAL A 263 8.76 25.59 -10.13
CA VAL A 263 9.68 26.26 -9.20
C VAL A 263 9.49 27.76 -9.29
N GLU A 264 9.22 28.40 -8.15
CA GLU A 264 9.19 29.85 -8.03
C GLU A 264 9.97 30.31 -6.80
N ASN A 265 10.93 31.21 -7.00
CA ASN A 265 11.82 31.70 -5.96
C ASN A 265 12.39 30.53 -5.14
N ASP A 266 13.00 29.55 -5.79
CA ASP A 266 13.60 28.37 -5.16
C ASP A 266 12.68 27.43 -4.36
N VAL A 267 11.37 27.68 -4.34
CA VAL A 267 10.37 26.82 -3.72
C VAL A 267 9.58 26.10 -4.80
N VAL A 268 9.35 24.81 -4.56
CA VAL A 268 8.54 23.95 -5.43
C VAL A 268 7.05 24.11 -5.11
N TYR A 269 6.23 24.14 -6.15
CA TYR A 269 4.78 24.10 -6.10
C TYR A 269 4.28 22.97 -7.00
N SER A 270 3.06 22.52 -6.75
CA SER A 270 2.44 21.40 -7.44
C SER A 270 1.12 21.82 -8.07
N ILE A 271 0.92 21.37 -9.30
CA ILE A 271 -0.36 21.45 -10.01
C ILE A 271 -0.85 20.03 -10.20
N TYR A 272 -1.99 19.71 -9.60
CA TYR A 272 -2.66 18.42 -9.67
C TYR A 272 -3.80 18.50 -10.69
N SER A 273 -3.71 17.71 -11.75
CA SER A 273 -4.74 17.55 -12.76
C SER A 273 -5.30 16.13 -12.67
N PHE A 274 -6.61 15.98 -12.48
CA PHE A 274 -7.24 14.65 -12.57
C PHE A 274 -8.43 14.68 -13.51
N LYS A 275 -8.65 13.52 -14.14
CA LYS A 275 -9.76 13.30 -15.04
C LYS A 275 -10.75 12.36 -14.37
N THR A 276 -12.00 12.79 -14.20
CA THR A 276 -13.06 11.92 -13.65
C THR A 276 -13.48 10.86 -14.69
N GLU A 277 -14.22 9.85 -14.26
CA GLU A 277 -14.81 8.84 -15.17
C GLU A 277 -15.69 9.48 -16.27
N LYS A 278 -16.29 10.63 -15.99
CA LYS A 278 -17.09 11.42 -16.95
C LYS A 278 -16.24 12.21 -17.95
N GLY A 279 -14.92 12.15 -17.82
CA GLY A 279 -13.95 12.85 -18.66
C GLY A 279 -13.72 14.31 -18.29
N GLU A 280 -14.28 14.79 -17.18
CA GLU A 280 -14.08 16.16 -16.69
C GLU A 280 -12.68 16.30 -16.11
N LEU A 281 -11.95 17.35 -16.53
CA LEU A 281 -10.63 17.66 -16.03
C LEU A 281 -10.74 18.74 -14.95
N TYR A 282 -10.19 18.46 -13.77
CA TYR A 282 -10.08 19.44 -12.69
C TYR A 282 -8.61 19.68 -12.34
N GLU A 283 -8.29 20.94 -12.04
CA GLU A 283 -6.94 21.36 -11.68
C GLU A 283 -6.91 22.07 -10.35
N PHE A 284 -5.92 21.72 -9.53
CA PHE A 284 -5.68 22.29 -8.20
C PHE A 284 -4.21 22.64 -8.07
N SER A 285 -3.91 23.80 -7.49
CA SER A 285 -2.54 24.22 -7.24
C SER A 285 -2.34 24.52 -5.76
N ASP A 286 -1.19 24.10 -5.22
CA ASP A 286 -0.77 24.45 -3.86
C ASP A 286 0.00 25.78 -3.79
N LYS A 287 0.07 26.51 -4.91
CA LYS A 287 0.77 27.78 -5.03
C LYS A 287 0.16 28.84 -4.13
N GLY A 288 1.03 29.53 -3.39
CA GLY A 288 0.60 30.56 -2.44
C GLY A 288 -0.14 30.02 -1.22
N MET A 289 -0.09 28.71 -0.96
CA MET A 289 -0.68 28.08 0.22
C MET A 289 0.39 27.41 1.08
N THR A 290 0.16 27.39 2.38
CA THR A 290 0.93 26.57 3.31
C THR A 290 0.45 25.12 3.27
N LYS A 291 1.26 24.17 3.74
CA LYS A 291 0.83 22.77 3.88
C LYS A 291 -0.41 22.60 4.77
N ALA A 292 -0.58 23.45 5.79
CA ALA A 292 -1.75 23.41 6.65
C ALA A 292 -3.01 23.89 5.91
N GLU A 293 -2.92 24.97 5.15
CA GLU A 293 -4.02 25.48 4.32
C GLU A 293 -4.40 24.46 3.24
N TRP A 294 -3.42 23.87 2.56
CA TRP A 294 -3.66 22.80 1.59
C TRP A 294 -4.44 21.62 2.19
N ASN A 295 -4.00 21.12 3.34
CA ASN A 295 -4.62 19.95 3.99
C ASN A 295 -6.03 20.23 4.53
N THR A 296 -6.33 21.48 4.89
CA THR A 296 -7.64 21.85 5.48
C THR A 296 -8.65 22.31 4.43
N GLN A 297 -8.18 22.95 3.35
CA GLN A 297 -9.05 23.61 2.38
C GLN A 297 -9.11 22.87 1.04
N THR A 298 -7.95 22.55 0.45
CA THR A 298 -7.88 22.13 -0.96
C THR A 298 -7.87 20.61 -1.11
N LEU A 299 -7.05 19.89 -0.35
CA LEU A 299 -6.93 18.44 -0.45
C LEU A 299 -8.28 17.71 -0.27
N PRO A 300 -9.12 18.04 0.73
CA PRO A 300 -10.43 17.39 0.87
C PRO A 300 -11.35 17.63 -0.33
N GLN A 301 -11.36 18.85 -0.89
CA GLN A 301 -12.18 19.19 -2.06
C GLN A 301 -11.70 18.48 -3.32
N MET A 302 -10.38 18.38 -3.48
CA MET A 302 -9.75 17.68 -4.59
C MET A 302 -10.12 16.19 -4.58
N LEU A 303 -10.00 15.55 -3.41
CA LEU A 303 -10.34 14.14 -3.18
C LEU A 303 -11.83 13.88 -3.40
N ASP A 304 -12.72 14.71 -2.83
CA ASP A 304 -14.17 14.62 -2.99
C ASP A 304 -14.59 14.70 -4.47
N LYS A 305 -14.07 15.68 -5.22
CA LYS A 305 -14.35 15.82 -6.65
C LYS A 305 -13.79 14.68 -7.51
N ALA A 306 -12.68 14.10 -7.08
CA ALA A 306 -12.10 12.94 -7.74
C ALA A 306 -12.81 11.63 -7.34
N GLY A 307 -13.68 11.65 -6.32
CA GLY A 307 -14.27 10.44 -5.75
C GLY A 307 -13.24 9.53 -5.08
N ILE A 308 -12.12 10.08 -4.60
CA ILE A 308 -11.03 9.33 -3.97
C ILE A 308 -11.16 9.48 -2.45
N LEU A 309 -11.16 8.35 -1.72
CA LEU A 309 -11.09 8.39 -0.25
C LEU A 309 -9.66 8.71 0.21
N LEU A 310 -9.56 9.39 1.34
CA LEU A 310 -8.31 9.93 1.88
C LEU A 310 -7.22 8.83 2.09
N ASP A 311 -7.64 7.65 2.53
CA ASP A 311 -6.76 6.50 2.80
C ASP A 311 -6.73 5.48 1.65
N THR A 312 -7.25 5.83 0.47
CA THR A 312 -7.23 4.93 -0.70
C THR A 312 -5.79 4.58 -1.06
N PRO A 313 -5.45 3.28 -1.21
CA PRO A 313 -4.15 2.87 -1.71
C PRO A 313 -3.88 3.45 -3.09
N CYS A 314 -2.68 3.98 -3.27
CA CYS A 314 -2.27 4.69 -4.45
C CYS A 314 -0.89 4.23 -4.88
N ARG A 315 -0.75 4.05 -6.20
CA ARG A 315 0.54 3.83 -6.86
C ARG A 315 1.05 5.16 -7.41
N MET A 316 2.35 5.36 -7.34
CA MET A 316 3.04 6.50 -7.96
C MET A 316 3.87 6.01 -9.14
N PHE A 317 4.05 6.87 -10.14
CA PHE A 317 4.87 6.60 -11.31
C PHE A 317 5.55 7.88 -11.77
N ASP A 318 6.80 7.80 -12.20
CA ASP A 318 7.54 8.94 -12.76
C ASP A 318 7.40 9.05 -14.30
N SER A 319 6.64 8.13 -14.93
CA SER A 319 6.30 8.21 -16.35
C SER A 319 4.87 7.75 -16.68
N GLU A 320 4.25 8.42 -17.66
CA GLU A 320 2.92 8.04 -18.16
C GLU A 320 2.92 6.62 -18.75
N LYS A 321 4.05 6.21 -19.34
CA LYS A 321 4.21 4.87 -19.89
C LYS A 321 4.11 3.79 -18.81
N SER A 322 4.79 4.00 -17.67
CA SER A 322 4.72 3.06 -16.53
C SER A 322 3.29 2.96 -16.00
N LEU A 323 2.59 4.10 -15.87
CA LEU A 323 1.18 4.14 -15.48
C LEU A 323 0.31 3.34 -16.48
N GLN A 324 0.40 3.61 -17.78
CA GLN A 324 -0.41 2.92 -18.79
C GLN A 324 -0.18 1.40 -18.79
N ILE A 325 1.06 0.97 -18.55
CA ILE A 325 1.39 -0.44 -18.38
C ILE A 325 0.69 -0.99 -17.12
N TYR A 326 0.80 -0.28 -16.00
CA TYR A 326 0.13 -0.65 -14.75
C TYR A 326 -1.40 -0.78 -14.93
N GLU A 327 -2.06 0.23 -15.49
CA GLU A 327 -3.50 0.21 -15.74
C GLU A 327 -3.91 -0.94 -16.66
N LYS A 328 -3.10 -1.27 -17.68
CA LYS A 328 -3.37 -2.42 -18.56
C LYS A 328 -3.35 -3.76 -17.82
N TYR A 329 -2.51 -3.92 -16.80
CA TYR A 329 -2.43 -5.17 -16.04
C TYR A 329 -3.41 -5.22 -14.88
N TYR A 330 -3.67 -4.08 -14.22
CA TYR A 330 -4.45 -4.04 -12.98
C TYR A 330 -5.89 -3.58 -13.19
N ASN A 331 -6.13 -2.50 -13.96
CA ASN A 331 -7.50 -2.04 -14.29
C ASN A 331 -8.13 -2.85 -15.43
N ASN A 332 -7.29 -3.48 -16.25
CA ASN A 332 -7.68 -4.43 -17.30
C ASN A 332 -7.32 -5.88 -16.91
N THR A 333 -7.19 -6.21 -15.62
CA THR A 333 -7.30 -7.62 -15.22
C THR A 333 -8.73 -8.00 -15.54
N PRO A 334 -8.98 -8.87 -16.52
CA PRO A 334 -10.25 -9.51 -16.56
C PRO A 334 -10.37 -10.34 -15.29
N ILE A 335 -11.58 -10.50 -14.79
CA ILE A 335 -11.89 -11.64 -13.91
C ILE A 335 -11.20 -12.85 -14.55
N ALA A 336 -10.48 -13.67 -13.77
CA ALA A 336 -9.70 -14.84 -14.20
C ALA A 336 -10.46 -15.85 -15.10
N SER A 337 -11.71 -15.57 -15.47
CA SER A 337 -12.44 -16.08 -16.61
C SER A 337 -11.93 -15.66 -18.00
N GLU A 338 -11.27 -14.51 -18.24
CA GLU A 338 -10.86 -14.16 -19.62
C GLU A 338 -9.51 -14.74 -20.08
N GLU A 339 -8.59 -15.11 -19.19
CA GLU A 339 -7.44 -15.93 -19.60
C GLU A 339 -7.89 -17.33 -20.06
N LYS A 340 -9.03 -17.82 -19.55
CA LYS A 340 -9.73 -19.00 -20.10
C LYS A 340 -10.50 -18.72 -21.40
N LEU A 341 -10.77 -17.45 -21.74
CA LEU A 341 -11.32 -17.07 -23.04
C LEU A 341 -10.24 -16.91 -24.11
N ALA A 342 -9.02 -16.50 -23.77
CA ALA A 342 -7.90 -16.48 -24.71
C ALA A 342 -7.59 -17.88 -25.28
N GLU A 343 -7.70 -18.93 -24.46
CA GLU A 343 -7.62 -20.32 -24.91
C GLU A 343 -8.86 -20.77 -25.71
N SER A 344 -10.01 -20.09 -25.57
CA SER A 344 -11.22 -20.38 -26.36
C SER A 344 -11.31 -19.61 -27.68
N TYR A 345 -10.47 -18.59 -27.89
CA TYR A 345 -10.34 -17.90 -29.19
C TYR A 345 -9.64 -18.75 -30.27
N GLU A 346 -8.94 -19.84 -29.92
CA GLU A 346 -8.48 -20.84 -30.90
C GLU A 346 -9.58 -21.84 -31.30
N LEU A 347 -10.71 -21.89 -30.59
CA LEU A 347 -11.83 -22.78 -30.87
C LEU A 347 -12.99 -21.97 -31.46
N GLY A 348 -12.88 -21.69 -32.76
CA GLY A 348 -13.81 -20.85 -33.50
C GLY A 348 -15.30 -21.17 -33.29
N PHE A 349 -16.09 -20.13 -33.05
CA PHE A 349 -17.55 -20.19 -33.14
C PHE A 349 -18.11 -19.03 -33.96
N SER A 350 -19.07 -19.36 -34.82
CA SER A 350 -19.63 -18.52 -35.87
C SER A 350 -20.92 -17.82 -35.44
N SER A 351 -21.02 -16.53 -35.73
CA SER A 351 -22.20 -15.80 -36.26
C SER A 351 -22.42 -14.44 -35.60
N ALA A 352 -22.69 -13.44 -36.44
CA ALA A 352 -22.84 -12.03 -36.08
C ALA A 352 -24.09 -11.72 -35.23
N GLU A 353 -25.03 -12.67 -35.09
CA GLU A 353 -26.22 -12.51 -34.24
C GLU A 353 -25.90 -12.72 -32.74
N ALA A 354 -24.88 -13.50 -32.39
CA ALA A 354 -24.41 -13.63 -31.01
C ALA A 354 -23.75 -12.33 -30.50
N GLN A 355 -23.03 -11.60 -31.37
CA GLN A 355 -22.43 -10.31 -31.04
C GLN A 355 -23.48 -9.23 -30.71
N LYS A 356 -24.62 -9.22 -31.42
CA LYS A 356 -25.65 -8.19 -31.26
C LYS A 356 -26.45 -8.35 -29.95
N ASN A 357 -26.68 -9.59 -29.53
CA ASN A 357 -27.38 -9.88 -28.27
C ASN A 357 -26.49 -9.62 -27.03
N ILE A 358 -25.17 -9.82 -27.14
CA ILE A 358 -24.22 -9.52 -26.05
C ILE A 358 -24.04 -8.01 -25.87
N ILE A 359 -23.94 -7.24 -26.95
CA ILE A 359 -23.81 -5.76 -26.88
C ILE A 359 -25.09 -5.13 -26.30
N SER A 360 -26.27 -5.68 -26.61
CA SER A 360 -27.54 -5.25 -25.99
C SER A 360 -27.57 -5.55 -24.49
N ALA A 361 -27.16 -6.75 -24.08
CA ALA A 361 -27.13 -7.13 -22.66
C ALA A 361 -26.10 -6.34 -21.84
N ILE A 362 -24.96 -5.97 -22.43
CA ILE A 362 -23.96 -5.09 -21.81
C ILE A 362 -24.50 -3.65 -21.69
N GLY A 363 -25.22 -3.16 -22.71
CA GLY A 363 -25.84 -1.84 -22.68
C GLY A 363 -26.93 -1.69 -21.61
N ASP A 364 -27.70 -2.75 -21.36
CA ASP A 364 -28.71 -2.78 -20.29
C ASP A 364 -28.08 -2.89 -18.90
N LYS A 365 -26.98 -3.65 -18.75
CA LYS A 365 -26.20 -3.75 -17.50
C LYS A 365 -25.45 -2.45 -17.15
N MET A 366 -24.99 -1.70 -18.14
CA MET A 366 -24.40 -0.36 -17.93
C MET A 366 -25.43 0.69 -17.52
N LYS A 367 -26.69 0.56 -17.95
CA LYS A 367 -27.79 1.42 -17.50
C LYS A 367 -28.21 1.14 -16.06
N GLU A 368 -28.12 -0.11 -15.60
CA GLU A 368 -28.32 -0.43 -14.18
C GLU A 368 -27.21 0.14 -13.28
N LEU A 369 -25.94 0.11 -13.73
CA LEU A 369 -24.80 0.65 -12.99
C LEU A 369 -24.79 2.20 -12.88
N SER A 370 -25.47 2.90 -13.80
CA SER A 370 -25.54 4.37 -13.80
C SER A 370 -26.75 4.94 -13.04
N SER A 371 -27.54 4.11 -12.35
CA SER A 371 -28.78 4.52 -11.67
C SER A 371 -28.87 4.22 -10.16
N ALA A 372 -27.77 3.90 -9.47
CA ALA A 372 -27.77 3.77 -8.01
C ALA A 372 -26.61 4.54 -7.37
N GLY A 373 -26.85 5.80 -6.99
CA GLY A 373 -25.96 6.51 -6.08
C GLY A 373 -25.93 5.80 -4.73
N ILE A 374 -24.76 5.27 -4.36
CA ILE A 374 -24.54 4.60 -3.08
C ILE A 374 -24.46 5.68 -2.00
N ASP A 375 -25.51 5.74 -1.18
CA ASP A 375 -25.54 6.52 0.05
C ASP A 375 -24.59 5.84 1.06
N GLU A 376 -23.39 6.42 1.25
CA GLU A 376 -22.27 5.87 2.04
C GLU A 376 -22.63 5.58 3.52
N ASN A 377 -23.79 6.04 3.99
CA ASN A 377 -24.27 5.84 5.34
C ASN A 377 -25.12 4.56 5.50
N LYS A 378 -25.33 3.80 4.42
CA LYS A 378 -26.16 2.60 4.40
C LYS A 378 -25.35 1.32 4.18
N ILE A 379 -25.87 0.21 4.67
CA ILE A 379 -25.37 -1.14 4.47
C ILE A 379 -26.47 -2.03 3.91
N ASN A 380 -26.06 -3.07 3.21
CA ASN A 380 -26.94 -4.07 2.61
C ASN A 380 -26.68 -5.44 3.24
N ILE A 381 -27.65 -5.97 3.97
CA ILE A 381 -27.60 -7.33 4.54
C ILE A 381 -28.36 -8.26 3.59
N SER A 382 -27.68 -9.26 3.03
CA SER A 382 -28.29 -10.23 2.09
C SER A 382 -28.72 -11.49 2.84
N ILE A 383 -29.97 -11.90 2.67
CA ILE A 383 -30.62 -12.95 3.47
C ILE A 383 -31.42 -13.86 2.54
N SER A 384 -31.32 -15.18 2.72
CA SER A 384 -32.11 -16.12 1.93
C SER A 384 -33.60 -16.03 2.30
N ALA A 385 -34.48 -16.23 1.31
CA ALA A 385 -35.92 -16.22 1.53
C ALA A 385 -36.37 -17.21 2.61
N GLU A 386 -35.68 -18.36 2.71
CA GLU A 386 -36.00 -19.45 3.64
C GLU A 386 -35.66 -19.11 5.11
N GLN A 387 -34.74 -18.17 5.33
CA GLN A 387 -34.31 -17.73 6.66
C GLN A 387 -35.05 -16.48 7.16
N MET A 388 -35.90 -15.88 6.33
CA MET A 388 -36.56 -14.61 6.60
C MET A 388 -38.03 -14.81 6.99
N ILE A 389 -38.41 -14.35 8.19
CA ILE A 389 -39.80 -14.33 8.66
C ILE A 389 -40.24 -12.89 8.83
N GLN A 390 -41.23 -12.45 8.05
CA GLN A 390 -41.80 -11.12 8.16
C GLN A 390 -43.16 -11.17 8.90
N ARG A 391 -43.28 -10.45 10.02
CA ARG A 391 -44.54 -10.27 10.77
C ARG A 391 -44.59 -8.88 11.39
N ASP A 392 -45.75 -8.22 11.34
CA ASP A 392 -46.03 -6.94 12.00
C ASP A 392 -44.98 -5.84 11.75
N GLY A 393 -44.50 -5.71 10.51
CA GLY A 393 -43.50 -4.70 10.14
C GLY A 393 -42.08 -4.98 10.64
N LYS A 394 -41.83 -6.18 11.21
CA LYS A 394 -40.52 -6.67 11.64
C LYS A 394 -40.06 -7.80 10.75
N ILE A 395 -38.78 -7.80 10.43
CA ILE A 395 -38.11 -8.90 9.72
C ILE A 395 -37.27 -9.64 10.74
N SER A 396 -37.52 -10.94 10.90
CA SER A 396 -36.77 -11.81 11.80
C SER A 396 -35.95 -12.82 11.00
N VAL A 397 -34.68 -12.99 11.38
CA VAL A 397 -33.70 -13.82 10.66
C VAL A 397 -33.00 -14.70 11.66
N GLN A 398 -33.17 -16.02 11.52
CA GLN A 398 -32.49 -16.99 12.39
C GLN A 398 -31.09 -17.26 11.86
N VAL A 399 -30.07 -17.03 12.68
CA VAL A 399 -28.67 -17.31 12.36
C VAL A 399 -28.03 -18.06 13.52
N GLY A 400 -27.75 -19.35 13.32
CA GLY A 400 -27.36 -20.26 14.41
C GLY A 400 -28.46 -20.35 15.46
N ASP A 401 -28.09 -20.22 16.74
CA ASP A 401 -29.00 -20.25 17.89
C ASP A 401 -29.66 -18.88 18.19
N SER A 402 -29.30 -17.82 17.45
CA SER A 402 -29.74 -16.43 17.68
C SER A 402 -30.73 -15.93 16.63
N LEU A 403 -31.72 -15.16 17.08
CA LEU A 403 -32.72 -14.51 16.23
C LEU A 403 -32.43 -13.00 16.11
N PHE A 404 -32.18 -12.52 14.89
CA PHE A 404 -31.98 -11.11 14.58
C PHE A 404 -33.29 -10.48 14.11
N GLN A 405 -33.68 -9.36 14.70
CA GLN A 405 -34.92 -8.65 14.39
C GLN A 405 -34.64 -7.22 13.93
N PHE A 406 -35.13 -6.91 12.73
CA PHE A 406 -35.02 -5.63 12.07
C PHE A 406 -36.40 -4.97 12.02
N GLU A 407 -36.52 -3.74 12.52
CA GLU A 407 -37.78 -2.98 12.52
C GLU A 407 -37.75 -1.89 11.45
N GLY A 408 -38.89 -1.68 10.77
CA GLY A 408 -39.03 -0.56 9.82
C GLY A 408 -38.23 -0.71 8.51
N VAL A 409 -37.76 -1.92 8.19
CA VAL A 409 -37.03 -2.21 6.96
C VAL A 409 -37.95 -2.89 5.95
N ILE A 410 -37.84 -2.48 4.68
CA ILE A 410 -38.55 -3.11 3.56
C ILE A 410 -37.53 -3.97 2.79
N PRO A 411 -37.70 -5.30 2.72
CA PRO A 411 -36.75 -6.17 2.04
C PRO A 411 -36.88 -6.02 0.52
N LYS A 412 -35.75 -5.83 -0.17
CA LYS A 412 -35.70 -5.77 -1.64
C LYS A 412 -35.33 -7.14 -2.19
N ALA A 413 -36.22 -7.77 -2.97
CA ALA A 413 -35.96 -9.07 -3.59
C ALA A 413 -34.90 -8.93 -4.70
N LYS A 414 -34.05 -9.95 -4.84
CA LYS A 414 -33.11 -10.14 -5.94
C LYS A 414 -33.50 -11.36 -6.77
N ASP A 415 -33.08 -11.37 -8.03
CA ASP A 415 -33.39 -12.43 -9.01
C ASP A 415 -32.77 -13.80 -8.68
N ASP A 416 -31.87 -13.85 -7.69
CA ASP A 416 -31.18 -15.05 -7.22
C ASP A 416 -31.88 -15.75 -6.03
N GLY A 417 -33.08 -15.29 -5.64
CA GLY A 417 -33.83 -15.84 -4.49
C GLY A 417 -33.40 -15.28 -3.13
N MET A 418 -32.52 -14.27 -3.10
CA MET A 418 -32.10 -13.56 -1.91
C MET A 418 -32.89 -12.26 -1.72
N TYR A 419 -32.96 -11.80 -0.47
CA TYR A 419 -33.49 -10.49 -0.09
C TYR A 419 -32.38 -9.62 0.46
N THR A 420 -32.40 -8.33 0.11
CA THR A 420 -31.48 -7.32 0.63
C THR A 420 -32.20 -6.38 1.59
N LEU A 421 -31.67 -6.26 2.81
CA LEU A 421 -32.09 -5.29 3.81
C LEU A 421 -31.14 -4.09 3.78
N GLU A 422 -31.64 -2.93 3.39
CA GLU A 422 -30.89 -1.68 3.37
C GLU A 422 -31.14 -0.91 4.68
N LEU A 423 -30.09 -0.67 5.45
CA LEU A 423 -30.13 -0.07 6.79
C LEU A 423 -29.02 0.96 6.96
N GLY A 424 -29.20 1.95 7.85
CA GLY A 424 -28.08 2.81 8.26
C GLY A 424 -27.05 2.01 9.03
N LYS A 425 -25.75 2.31 8.87
CA LYS A 425 -24.64 1.59 9.56
C LYS A 425 -24.85 1.47 11.08
N GLU A 426 -25.36 2.54 11.70
CA GLU A 426 -25.61 2.65 13.14
C GLU A 426 -27.06 2.35 13.56
N SER A 427 -27.93 1.89 12.65
CA SER A 427 -29.29 1.49 13.01
C SER A 427 -29.25 0.32 14.00
N MET A 428 -30.09 0.37 15.05
CA MET A 428 -30.09 -0.66 16.08
C MET A 428 -30.90 -1.89 15.64
N VAL A 429 -30.31 -3.06 15.82
CA VAL A 429 -30.88 -4.38 15.51
C VAL A 429 -31.02 -5.15 16.81
N THR A 430 -32.21 -5.70 17.07
CA THR A 430 -32.47 -6.50 18.27
C THR A 430 -32.05 -7.94 18.02
N VAL A 431 -31.27 -8.51 18.93
CA VAL A 431 -30.82 -9.91 18.89
C VAL A 431 -31.38 -10.63 20.11
N LYS A 432 -32.09 -11.73 19.87
CA LYS A 432 -32.56 -12.65 20.90
C LYS A 432 -31.68 -13.89 20.90
N ASP A 433 -31.06 -14.16 22.04
CA ASP A 433 -30.30 -15.39 22.26
C ASP A 433 -31.23 -16.54 22.68
N ARG A 434 -30.71 -17.77 22.65
CA ARG A 434 -31.41 -19.01 22.99
C ARG A 434 -32.01 -19.02 24.40
N ASP A 435 -31.39 -18.31 25.34
CA ASP A 435 -31.86 -18.17 26.73
C ASP A 435 -32.94 -17.09 26.93
N GLY A 436 -33.43 -16.49 25.84
CA GLY A 436 -34.47 -15.45 25.87
C GLY A 436 -33.98 -14.04 26.22
N GLY A 437 -32.66 -13.86 26.32
CA GLY A 437 -32.05 -12.54 26.52
C GLY A 437 -32.11 -11.67 25.26
N GLU A 438 -32.58 -10.42 25.42
CA GLU A 438 -32.65 -9.42 24.35
C GLU A 438 -31.52 -8.39 24.47
N LYS A 439 -30.82 -8.10 23.36
CA LYS A 439 -29.80 -7.03 23.27
C LYS A 439 -29.93 -6.28 21.95
N GLN A 440 -29.50 -5.01 21.94
CA GLN A 440 -29.39 -4.23 20.71
C GLN A 440 -27.93 -4.07 20.28
N ILE A 441 -27.67 -4.26 18.99
CA ILE A 441 -26.37 -4.04 18.35
C ILE A 441 -26.54 -3.18 17.10
N SER A 442 -25.48 -2.55 16.60
CA SER A 442 -25.55 -1.81 15.34
C SER A 442 -25.75 -2.76 14.15
N ALA A 443 -26.39 -2.26 13.10
CA ALA A 443 -26.67 -3.01 11.88
C ALA A 443 -25.37 -3.46 11.18
N MET A 444 -24.31 -2.65 11.24
CA MET A 444 -22.97 -3.04 10.77
C MET A 444 -22.43 -4.27 11.52
N ARG A 445 -22.65 -4.34 12.84
CA ARG A 445 -22.22 -5.51 13.64
C ARG A 445 -23.08 -6.73 13.33
N ALA A 446 -24.39 -6.55 13.14
CA ALA A 446 -25.29 -7.63 12.72
C ALA A 446 -24.88 -8.20 11.36
N GLN A 447 -24.56 -7.35 10.38
CA GLN A 447 -24.11 -7.76 9.04
C GLN A 447 -22.86 -8.66 9.10
N LYS A 448 -21.86 -8.29 9.91
CA LYS A 448 -20.63 -9.07 10.07
C LYS A 448 -20.90 -10.46 10.66
N VAL A 449 -21.78 -10.56 11.66
CA VAL A 449 -22.13 -11.84 12.29
C VAL A 449 -22.95 -12.73 11.36
N ILE A 450 -23.91 -12.16 10.63
CA ILE A 450 -24.76 -12.90 9.68
C ILE A 450 -23.90 -13.43 8.52
N SER A 451 -23.02 -12.61 7.97
CA SER A 451 -22.13 -13.01 6.86
C SER A 451 -21.09 -14.05 7.26
N SER A 452 -20.49 -13.96 8.46
CA SER A 452 -19.51 -14.95 8.92
C SER A 452 -20.11 -16.35 9.10
N VAL A 453 -21.36 -16.42 9.60
CA VAL A 453 -22.07 -17.70 9.76
C VAL A 453 -22.52 -18.27 8.42
N GLN A 454 -22.99 -17.43 7.49
CA GLN A 454 -23.34 -17.85 6.13
C GLN A 454 -22.13 -18.36 5.32
N GLN A 455 -20.91 -17.90 5.64
CA GLN A 455 -19.67 -18.35 5.00
C GLN A 455 -19.05 -19.62 5.62
N GLY A 456 -19.72 -20.24 6.61
CA GLY A 456 -19.31 -21.54 7.15
C GLY A 456 -18.09 -21.52 8.06
N MET A 457 -17.70 -20.37 8.62
CA MET A 457 -16.65 -20.31 9.64
C MET A 457 -17.17 -20.87 10.96
N THR A 458 -16.71 -22.07 11.36
CA THR A 458 -17.12 -22.78 12.59
C THR A 458 -16.41 -22.30 13.86
N GLU A 459 -16.12 -21.01 13.97
CA GLU A 459 -15.86 -20.38 15.26
C GLU A 459 -16.95 -19.33 15.46
N THR A 460 -17.97 -19.69 16.24
CA THR A 460 -18.88 -18.69 16.82
C THR A 460 -18.02 -17.64 17.52
N PRO A 461 -17.99 -16.39 17.07
CA PRO A 461 -17.25 -15.36 17.79
C PRO A 461 -17.90 -15.19 19.15
N ASP A 462 -17.16 -15.50 20.22
CA ASP A 462 -17.59 -15.24 21.58
C ASP A 462 -18.01 -13.77 21.70
N ILE A 463 -19.30 -13.54 21.92
CA ILE A 463 -19.83 -12.21 22.21
C ILE A 463 -19.42 -11.89 23.65
N ILE A 464 -18.20 -11.38 23.82
CA ILE A 464 -17.70 -10.94 25.12
C ILE A 464 -18.49 -9.69 25.55
N PHE A 465 -19.22 -9.81 26.65
CA PHE A 465 -19.96 -8.72 27.28
C PHE A 465 -19.02 -7.88 28.15
N SER A 466 -18.64 -6.70 27.69
CA SER A 466 -18.03 -5.68 28.56
C SER A 466 -19.10 -4.71 29.04
N SER A 467 -19.48 -4.79 30.32
CA SER A 467 -20.24 -3.74 30.99
C SER A 467 -19.26 -2.72 31.58
N GLN A 468 -19.20 -1.52 30.99
CA GLN A 468 -18.61 -0.38 31.67
C GLN A 468 -19.66 0.25 32.59
N ARG A 469 -19.51 0.09 33.90
CA ARG A 469 -19.91 1.10 34.90
C ARG A 469 -18.88 1.19 36.02
N GLY A 470 -18.16 2.30 36.01
CA GLY A 470 -17.75 3.13 37.15
C GLY A 470 -17.26 2.49 38.45
N ALA A 471 -15.99 2.81 38.76
CA ALA A 471 -15.46 3.10 40.11
C ALA A 471 -15.57 2.02 41.20
N GLY A 472 -14.42 1.43 41.55
CA GLY A 472 -14.24 0.76 42.83
C GLY A 472 -13.02 -0.15 42.83
N LYS A 473 -11.90 0.32 43.40
CA LYS A 473 -10.82 -0.60 43.83
C LYS A 473 -11.39 -1.57 44.87
N SER A 474 -10.91 -2.81 44.81
CA SER A 474 -10.92 -3.83 45.87
C SER A 474 -12.16 -4.73 46.01
N SER A 475 -11.85 -6.01 46.25
CA SER A 475 -12.67 -7.14 46.73
C SER A 475 -13.63 -7.81 45.74
N LEU A 476 -13.18 -8.95 45.18
CA LEU A 476 -13.87 -10.26 45.25
C LEU A 476 -13.10 -11.31 44.43
N LEU A 477 -11.89 -11.63 44.92
CA LEU A 477 -11.20 -12.89 44.63
C LEU A 477 -11.68 -14.01 45.60
N GLU A 478 -12.84 -13.86 46.23
CA GLU A 478 -13.38 -14.77 47.25
C GLU A 478 -14.90 -14.94 47.10
N ALA A 479 -15.36 -15.68 46.09
CA ALA A 479 -16.73 -16.22 46.06
C ALA A 479 -16.97 -17.37 45.06
N ALA A 480 -15.93 -18.08 44.59
CA ALA A 480 -16.11 -19.27 43.75
C ALA A 480 -15.16 -20.45 44.11
N GLN A 481 -14.58 -20.42 45.31
CA GLN A 481 -14.03 -21.59 45.99
C GLN A 481 -14.82 -21.83 47.28
N ALA A 482 -16.11 -22.17 47.15
CA ALA A 482 -16.88 -22.78 48.23
C ALA A 482 -18.20 -23.36 47.70
N GLY A 483 -18.29 -24.70 47.66
CA GLY A 483 -19.55 -25.39 47.91
C GLY A 483 -20.36 -25.87 46.71
N ALA A 484 -20.02 -27.04 46.18
CA ALA A 484 -21.01 -28.09 45.90
C ALA A 484 -20.31 -29.44 45.59
N LEU A 485 -19.95 -30.17 46.63
CA LEU A 485 -20.03 -31.63 46.61
C LEU A 485 -21.24 -32.02 47.47
N PRO A 486 -22.03 -33.02 47.07
CA PRO A 486 -22.59 -33.96 48.01
C PRO A 486 -21.91 -35.32 47.87
N MET A 487 -21.36 -35.77 49.00
CA MET A 487 -20.91 -37.12 49.29
C MET A 487 -21.95 -38.18 48.95
N LYS A 488 -21.49 -39.34 48.47
CA LYS A 488 -21.93 -40.67 48.97
C LYS A 488 -20.75 -41.66 48.95
N THR A 489 -20.16 -41.82 50.13
CA THR A 489 -19.75 -43.07 50.82
C THR A 489 -19.52 -44.35 49.98
N ASN A 490 -18.29 -44.88 50.00
CA ASN A 490 -17.94 -46.09 50.76
C ASN A 490 -16.47 -46.51 50.52
N LEU A 491 -15.66 -46.43 51.57
CA LEU A 491 -14.50 -47.31 51.82
C LEU A 491 -15.01 -48.75 52.09
N PRO A 492 -14.19 -49.85 52.10
CA PRO A 492 -12.78 -49.82 52.51
C PRO A 492 -11.78 -50.82 51.84
N ALA A 493 -10.51 -50.48 52.03
CA ALA A 493 -9.41 -51.31 52.53
C ALA A 493 -8.76 -52.45 51.70
N LYS A 494 -7.41 -52.39 51.78
CA LYS A 494 -6.40 -53.47 51.69
C LYS A 494 -6.21 -54.00 50.25
N ARG A 495 -4.99 -54.20 49.77
CA ARG A 495 -3.73 -54.56 50.42
C ARG A 495 -2.57 -54.19 49.52
#